data_AF-A0A0G8AUP4-F1
#
_entry.id   AF-A0A0G8AUP4-F1
#
_cell.length_a   1.000
_cell.length_b   1.000
_cell.length_c   1.000
_cell.angle_alpha   90.00
_cell.angle_beta   90.00
_cell.angle_gamma   90.00
#
_symmetry.space_group_name_H-M   'P 1'
#
loop_
_entity.id
_entity.type
_entity.pdbx_description
1 polymer ?
#
loop_
_entity_poly.entity_id
_entity_poly.type
_entity_poly.pdbx_seq_one_letter_code
_entity_poly.pdbx_strand_id
1 'polypeptide(L)'
;MASDERSERHLGLFGATALGVGAIVGGGILALAGVAFATAGPGAIVAFALNGIIAGITVASFARLSRRFPESGGIYTYAKRVLSIQVAFMVGWVVWFASIVAGVLYALGFAAFTLEGIRRLLPAAGEPWAFIVDGQGEVILAMGAIAFYTWMLTARTSGGGNAATIGKVFVFALLIGGAAWAWLAGDSGEITQ
;
A
#
# COMPACT_ATOMS: atom_id res chain seq x y z
N MET A 1 0.55 -38.09 18.86
CA MET A 1 1.72 -37.29 18.46
C MET A 1 1.44 -36.82 17.04
N ALA A 2 0.79 -35.67 16.89
CA ALA A 2 0.40 -35.15 15.58
C ALA A 2 1.66 -34.63 14.88
N SER A 3 1.99 -35.22 13.73
CA SER A 3 3.01 -34.71 12.82
C SER A 3 2.55 -33.35 12.30
N ASP A 4 3.16 -32.28 12.79
CA ASP A 4 3.08 -30.94 12.22
C ASP A 4 3.73 -30.99 10.83
N GLU A 5 2.96 -31.40 9.82
CA GLU A 5 3.30 -31.17 8.41
C GLU A 5 3.24 -29.67 8.17
N ARG A 6 4.30 -28.97 8.57
CA ARG A 6 4.58 -27.60 8.16
C ARG A 6 4.91 -27.66 6.67
N SER A 7 3.87 -27.76 5.85
CA SER A 7 3.94 -27.62 4.40
C SER A 7 4.74 -26.35 4.11
N GLU A 8 5.92 -26.52 3.51
CA GLU A 8 6.68 -25.40 3.00
C GLU A 8 5.80 -24.69 1.98
N ARG A 9 5.24 -23.54 2.36
CA ARG A 9 4.33 -22.79 1.50
C ARG A 9 5.16 -22.21 0.35
N HIS A 10 5.23 -22.93 -0.77
CA HIS A 10 5.90 -22.46 -1.97
C HIS A 10 4.98 -21.47 -2.70
N LEU A 11 5.43 -20.22 -2.83
CA LEU A 11 4.81 -19.23 -3.70
C LEU A 11 5.32 -19.45 -5.13
N GLY A 12 4.42 -19.81 -6.06
CA GLY A 12 4.73 -19.82 -7.48
C GLY A 12 5.02 -18.41 -8.02
N LEU A 13 5.62 -18.34 -9.21
CA LEU A 13 6.01 -17.07 -9.85
C LEU A 13 4.84 -16.06 -9.89
N PHE A 14 3.67 -16.50 -10.33
CA PHE A 14 2.50 -15.64 -10.41
C PHE A 14 2.09 -15.09 -9.03
N GLY A 15 2.08 -15.93 -7.99
CA GLY A 15 1.77 -15.51 -6.63
C GLY A 15 2.80 -14.53 -6.07
N ALA A 16 4.10 -14.77 -6.35
CA ALA A 16 5.18 -13.88 -5.94
C ALA A 16 5.12 -12.52 -6.66
N THR A 17 4.84 -12.51 -7.97
CA THR A 17 4.67 -11.27 -8.74
C THR A 17 3.43 -10.50 -8.29
N ALA A 18 2.29 -11.18 -8.11
CA ALA A 18 1.06 -10.55 -7.63
C ALA A 18 1.24 -9.95 -6.23
N LEU A 19 1.94 -10.65 -5.33
CA LEU A 19 2.29 -10.13 -4.00
C LEU A 19 3.16 -8.87 -4.11
N GLY A 20 4.18 -8.88 -4.98
CA GLY A 20 5.07 -7.75 -5.20
C GLY A 20 4.32 -6.53 -5.76
N VAL A 21 3.51 -6.72 -6.81
CA VAL A 21 2.69 -5.64 -7.39
C VAL A 21 1.70 -5.09 -6.36
N GLY A 22 1.02 -5.97 -5.63
CA GLY A 22 0.06 -5.56 -4.59
C GLY A 22 0.72 -4.83 -3.41
N ALA A 23 1.99 -5.11 -3.11
CA ALA A 23 2.75 -4.39 -2.10
C ALA A 23 3.14 -2.98 -2.55
N ILE A 24 3.49 -2.80 -3.84
CA ILE A 24 3.96 -1.53 -4.40
C ILE A 24 2.80 -0.59 -4.77
N VAL A 25 1.77 -1.10 -5.45
CA VAL A 25 0.64 -0.30 -5.98
C VAL A 25 -0.37 0.08 -4.89
N GLY A 26 -0.15 -0.30 -3.63
CA GLY A 26 -1.09 -0.10 -2.52
C GLY A 26 -1.34 1.37 -2.13
N GLY A 27 -1.59 1.62 -0.84
CA GLY A 27 -2.08 2.92 -0.34
C GLY A 27 -1.19 4.13 -0.67
N GLY A 28 0.10 3.92 -0.95
CA GLY A 28 1.05 5.00 -1.21
C GLY A 28 0.75 5.79 -2.48
N ILE A 29 0.47 5.12 -3.60
CA ILE A 29 0.14 5.83 -4.85
C ILE A 29 -1.22 6.51 -4.75
N LEU A 30 -2.19 5.85 -4.11
CA LEU A 30 -3.53 6.42 -3.92
C LEU A 30 -3.46 7.68 -3.05
N ALA A 31 -2.74 7.65 -1.94
CA ALA A 31 -2.63 8.79 -1.03
C ALA A 31 -1.75 9.93 -1.58
N LEU A 32 -0.62 9.60 -2.24
CA LEU A 32 0.38 10.61 -2.58
C LEU A 32 0.30 11.11 -4.03
N ALA A 33 -0.34 10.38 -4.96
CA ALA A 33 -0.44 10.85 -6.34
C ALA A 33 -1.17 12.20 -6.40
N GLY A 34 -2.30 12.34 -5.71
CA GLY A 34 -3.05 13.61 -5.65
C GLY A 34 -2.19 14.78 -5.16
N VAL A 35 -1.40 14.56 -4.09
CA VAL A 35 -0.48 15.58 -3.56
C VAL A 35 0.63 15.92 -4.56
N ALA A 36 1.19 14.91 -5.24
CA ALA A 36 2.22 15.13 -6.26
C ALA A 36 1.70 15.95 -7.44
N PHE A 37 0.48 15.65 -7.93
CA PHE A 37 -0.14 16.41 -9.01
C PHE A 37 -0.59 17.81 -8.57
N ALA A 38 -1.06 17.97 -7.32
CA ALA A 38 -1.42 19.28 -6.79
C ALA A 38 -0.20 20.21 -6.63
N THR A 39 0.97 19.65 -6.31
CA THR A 39 2.20 20.43 -6.08
C THR A 39 3.01 20.67 -7.35
N ALA A 40 3.19 19.64 -8.19
CA ALA A 40 4.04 19.71 -9.39
C ALA A 40 3.24 19.86 -10.70
N GLY A 41 1.91 19.82 -10.65
CA GLY A 41 1.05 19.88 -11.83
C GLY A 41 1.34 18.75 -12.82
N PRO A 42 1.27 19.00 -14.15
CA PRO A 42 1.62 18.02 -15.17
C PRO A 42 3.06 17.50 -15.07
N GLY A 43 3.97 18.26 -14.43
CA GLY A 43 5.36 17.87 -14.21
C GLY A 43 5.51 16.64 -13.30
N ALA A 44 4.48 16.29 -12.51
CA ALA A 44 4.47 15.07 -11.72
C ALA A 44 4.69 13.81 -12.58
N ILE A 45 4.20 13.78 -13.82
CA ILE A 45 4.38 12.65 -14.74
C ILE A 45 5.87 12.41 -15.02
N VAL A 46 6.62 13.49 -15.26
CA VAL A 46 8.07 13.41 -15.50
C VAL A 46 8.79 12.92 -14.25
N ALA A 47 8.41 13.41 -13.07
CA ALA A 47 8.96 12.93 -11.80
C ALA A 47 8.69 11.44 -11.57
N PHE A 48 7.48 10.96 -11.85
CA PHE A 48 7.14 9.53 -11.78
C PHE A 48 7.94 8.68 -12.78
N ALA A 49 8.12 9.17 -14.01
CA ALA A 49 8.91 8.47 -15.02
C ALA A 49 10.39 8.33 -14.60
N LEU A 50 10.99 9.42 -14.11
CA LEU A 50 12.37 9.40 -13.60
C LEU A 50 12.51 8.46 -12.39
N ASN A 51 11.56 8.49 -11.45
CA ASN A 51 11.54 7.57 -10.33
C ASN A 51 11.42 6.10 -10.79
N GLY A 52 10.64 5.82 -11.83
CA GLY A 52 10.53 4.50 -12.45
C GLY A 52 11.86 3.97 -13.00
N ILE A 53 12.67 4.84 -13.62
CA ILE A 53 14.02 4.48 -14.11
C ILE A 53 14.93 4.10 -12.94
N ILE A 54 14.96 4.92 -11.88
CA ILE A 54 15.77 4.66 -10.67
C ILE A 54 15.34 3.35 -10.01
N ALA A 55 14.03 3.13 -9.88
CA ALA A 55 13.47 1.89 -9.34
C ALA A 55 13.85 0.68 -10.21
N GLY A 56 13.82 0.81 -11.54
CA GLY A 56 14.23 -0.24 -12.47
C GLY A 56 15.68 -0.68 -12.28
N ILE A 57 16.60 0.27 -12.15
CA ILE A 57 18.03 -0.01 -11.88
C ILE A 57 18.19 -0.71 -10.52
N THR A 58 17.45 -0.25 -9.51
CA THR A 58 17.47 -0.81 -8.16
C THR A 58 16.97 -2.26 -8.15
N VAL A 59 15.84 -2.55 -8.78
CA VAL A 59 15.27 -3.90 -8.87
C VAL A 59 16.15 -4.83 -9.69
N ALA A 60 16.77 -4.36 -10.78
CA ALA A 60 17.71 -5.16 -11.56
C ALA A 60 18.92 -5.62 -10.74
N SER A 61 19.43 -4.73 -9.87
CA SER A 61 20.52 -5.04 -8.94
C SER A 61 20.09 -6.07 -7.89
N PHE A 62 18.91 -5.89 -7.30
CA PHE A 62 18.34 -6.86 -6.36
C PHE A 62 18.05 -8.21 -7.02
N ALA A 63 17.57 -8.25 -8.25
CA ALA A 63 17.30 -9.51 -8.96
C ALA A 63 18.55 -10.38 -9.13
N ARG A 64 19.71 -9.77 -9.43
CA ARG A 64 21.00 -10.49 -9.47
C ARG A 64 21.38 -11.03 -8.10
N LEU A 65 21.10 -10.26 -7.06
CA LEU A 65 21.45 -10.60 -5.70
C LEU A 65 20.57 -11.72 -5.13
N SER A 66 19.27 -11.70 -5.43
CA SER A 66 18.32 -12.76 -5.09
C SER A 66 18.65 -14.09 -5.76
N ARG A 67 19.17 -14.06 -7.00
CA ARG A 67 19.67 -15.26 -7.68
C ARG A 67 20.92 -15.83 -7.03
N ARG A 68 21.82 -14.97 -6.54
CA ARG A 68 23.09 -15.37 -5.92
C ARG A 68 22.92 -15.84 -4.47
N PHE A 69 22.00 -15.24 -3.73
CA PHE A 69 21.73 -15.51 -2.32
C PHE A 69 20.23 -15.84 -2.14
N PRO A 70 19.79 -17.08 -2.44
CA PRO A 70 18.40 -17.51 -2.34
C PRO A 70 18.01 -17.83 -0.89
N GLU A 71 18.22 -16.86 0.00
CA GLU A 71 17.93 -16.97 1.43
C GLU A 71 16.77 -16.05 1.82
N SER A 72 15.91 -16.53 2.72
CA SER A 72 14.87 -15.71 3.34
C SER A 72 15.50 -14.69 4.29
N GLY A 73 15.43 -13.41 3.93
CA GLY A 73 15.94 -12.32 4.78
C GLY A 73 16.07 -10.94 4.11
N GLY A 74 15.75 -10.85 2.82
CA GLY A 74 15.56 -9.58 2.12
C GLY A 74 16.82 -8.70 2.08
N ILE A 75 16.59 -7.38 2.07
CA ILE A 75 17.65 -6.37 1.87
C ILE A 75 18.71 -6.43 2.98
N TYR A 76 18.34 -6.80 4.21
CA TYR A 76 19.28 -6.99 5.33
C TYR A 76 20.31 -8.08 5.03
N THR A 77 19.85 -9.27 4.60
CA THR A 77 20.74 -10.39 4.28
C THR A 77 21.67 -10.04 3.11
N TYR A 78 21.13 -9.34 2.11
CA TYR A 78 21.89 -8.84 0.98
C TYR A 78 23.01 -7.87 1.40
N ALA A 79 22.70 -6.89 2.26
CA ALA A 79 23.70 -5.97 2.80
C ALA A 79 24.77 -6.70 3.62
N LYS A 80 24.37 -7.70 4.43
CA LYS A 80 25.29 -8.51 5.24
C LYS A 80 26.26 -9.34 4.38
N ARG A 81 25.79 -9.84 3.23
CA ARG A 81 26.59 -10.68 2.32
C ARG A 81 27.55 -9.89 1.43
N VAL A 82 27.16 -8.68 1.00
CA VAL A 82 27.93 -7.90 0.02
C VAL A 82 28.78 -6.80 0.64
N LEU A 83 28.36 -6.23 1.77
CA LEU A 83 28.99 -5.06 2.37
C LEU A 83 29.67 -5.42 3.70
N SER A 84 28.96 -5.27 4.82
CA SER A 84 29.46 -5.60 6.16
C SER A 84 28.30 -5.78 7.15
N ILE A 85 28.57 -6.36 8.31
CA ILE A 85 27.56 -6.56 9.36
C ILE A 85 27.06 -5.23 9.94
N GLN A 86 27.93 -4.23 10.05
CA GLN A 86 27.59 -2.89 10.54
C GLN A 86 26.62 -2.18 9.57
N VAL A 87 26.92 -2.24 8.27
CA VAL A 87 26.03 -1.67 7.24
C VAL A 87 24.69 -2.42 7.23
N ALA A 88 24.70 -3.75 7.33
CA ALA A 88 23.46 -4.52 7.42
C ALA A 88 22.62 -4.11 8.64
N PHE A 89 23.24 -3.91 9.80
CA PHE A 89 22.54 -3.43 11.00
C PHE A 89 21.88 -2.06 10.78
N MET A 90 22.61 -1.11 10.17
CA MET A 90 22.04 0.20 9.83
C MET A 90 20.87 0.07 8.85
N VAL A 91 21.01 -0.75 7.81
CA VAL A 91 19.92 -1.04 6.85
C VAL A 91 18.70 -1.61 7.57
N GLY A 92 18.89 -2.51 8.54
CA GLY A 92 17.80 -3.04 9.35
C GLY A 92 17.02 -1.94 10.08
N TRP A 93 17.72 -1.00 10.72
CA TRP A 93 17.08 0.15 11.37
C TRP A 93 16.34 1.06 10.39
N VAL A 94 16.96 1.38 9.25
CA VAL A 94 16.33 2.21 8.22
C VAL A 94 15.04 1.56 7.71
N VAL A 95 15.07 0.25 7.44
CA VAL A 95 13.88 -0.50 6.99
C VAL A 95 12.81 -0.51 8.08
N TRP A 96 13.18 -0.67 9.34
CA TRP A 96 12.24 -0.66 10.45
C TRP A 96 11.52 0.68 10.59
N PHE A 97 12.26 1.79 10.63
CA PHE A 97 11.66 3.13 10.67
C PHE A 97 10.82 3.44 9.43
N ALA A 98 11.31 3.08 8.24
CA ALA A 98 10.56 3.25 7.00
C ALA A 98 9.24 2.45 7.02
N SER A 99 9.25 1.25 7.62
CA SER A 99 8.04 0.43 7.77
C SER A 99 7.02 1.07 8.71
N ILE A 100 7.46 1.72 9.79
CA ILE A 100 6.59 2.48 10.70
C ILE A 100 5.94 3.64 9.95
N VAL A 101 6.75 4.46 9.26
CA VAL A 101 6.26 5.62 8.50
C VAL A 101 5.28 5.17 7.40
N ALA A 102 5.60 4.09 6.69
CA ALA A 102 4.70 3.50 5.69
C ALA A 102 3.38 3.03 6.31
N GLY A 103 3.44 2.36 7.48
CA GLY A 103 2.25 1.93 8.21
C GLY A 103 1.33 3.09 8.60
N VAL A 104 1.90 4.18 9.12
CA VAL A 104 1.17 5.42 9.44
C VAL A 104 0.56 6.05 8.19
N LEU A 105 1.33 6.15 7.10
CA LEU A 105 0.85 6.67 5.82
C LEU A 105 -0.36 5.87 5.30
N TYR A 106 -0.31 4.54 5.37
CA TYR A 106 -1.43 3.71 4.94
C TYR A 106 -2.67 3.86 5.82
N ALA A 107 -2.49 4.03 7.14
CA ALA A 107 -3.60 4.24 8.06
C ALA A 107 -4.28 5.60 7.82
N LEU A 108 -3.50 6.67 7.64
CA LEU A 108 -4.02 8.00 7.30
C LEU A 108 -4.70 8.00 5.94
N GLY A 109 -4.07 7.41 4.92
CA GLY A 109 -4.66 7.28 3.59
C GLY A 109 -6.00 6.53 3.64
N PHE A 110 -6.07 5.40 4.36
CA PHE A 110 -7.31 4.67 4.57
C PHE A 110 -8.38 5.55 5.24
N ALA A 111 -8.00 6.32 6.27
CA ALA A 111 -8.94 7.17 6.97
C ALA A 111 -9.50 8.30 6.11
N ALA A 112 -8.62 9.02 5.41
CA ALA A 112 -9.00 10.10 4.51
C ALA A 112 -9.95 9.60 3.40
N PHE A 113 -9.61 8.49 2.73
CA PHE A 113 -10.45 7.95 1.65
C PHE A 113 -11.79 7.40 2.15
N THR A 114 -11.80 6.78 3.34
CA THR A 114 -13.04 6.24 3.90
C THR A 114 -14.00 7.36 4.27
N LEU A 115 -13.51 8.41 4.94
CA LEU A 115 -14.35 9.55 5.33
C LEU A 115 -14.86 10.31 4.10
N GLU A 116 -14.00 10.55 3.11
CA GLU A 116 -14.42 11.18 1.85
C GLU A 116 -15.42 10.32 1.07
N GLY A 117 -15.24 8.99 1.06
CA GLY A 117 -16.20 8.06 0.47
C GLY A 117 -17.56 8.11 1.17
N ILE A 118 -17.59 8.13 2.50
CA ILE A 118 -18.82 8.25 3.29
C ILE A 118 -19.54 9.57 2.96
N ARG A 119 -18.81 10.70 2.96
CA ARG A 119 -19.36 12.03 2.62
C ARG A 119 -20.07 12.03 1.25
N ARG A 120 -19.46 11.39 0.25
CA ARG A 120 -19.99 11.37 -1.12
C ARG A 120 -21.15 10.40 -1.31
N LEU A 121 -21.17 9.28 -0.59
CA LEU A 121 -22.15 8.21 -0.80
C LEU A 121 -23.40 8.34 0.08
N LEU A 122 -23.33 9.03 1.21
CA LEU A 122 -24.44 9.18 2.16
C LEU A 122 -24.73 10.66 2.49
N PRO A 123 -25.14 11.49 1.50
CA PRO A 123 -25.51 12.89 1.75
C PRO A 123 -26.77 13.06 2.63
N ALA A 124 -27.54 11.98 2.85
CA ALA A 124 -28.85 11.99 3.53
C ALA A 124 -28.84 11.39 4.95
N ALA A 125 -27.73 10.81 5.41
CA ALA A 125 -27.59 10.52 6.83
C ALA A 125 -27.24 11.86 7.49
N GLY A 126 -28.18 12.47 8.21
CA GLY A 126 -27.98 13.76 8.88
C GLY A 126 -26.68 13.81 9.70
N GLU A 127 -26.43 14.94 10.34
CA GLU A 127 -25.14 15.23 10.96
C GLU A 127 -24.88 14.61 12.39
N PRO A 128 -25.24 13.37 12.81
CA PRO A 128 -24.69 12.80 14.04
C PRO A 128 -23.19 12.49 13.98
N TRP A 129 -22.60 12.41 12.78
CA TRP A 129 -21.21 12.02 12.55
C TRP A 129 -20.29 13.20 12.16
N ALA A 130 -20.81 14.44 12.16
CA ALA A 130 -20.06 15.67 11.90
C ALA A 130 -18.77 15.78 12.75
N PHE A 131 -18.81 15.32 14.00
CA PHE A 131 -17.66 15.33 14.91
C PHE A 131 -16.51 14.40 14.46
N ILE A 132 -16.84 13.35 13.69
CA ILE A 132 -15.88 12.42 13.08
C ILE A 132 -15.31 13.03 11.80
N VAL A 133 -16.04 13.95 11.17
CA VAL A 133 -15.74 14.39 9.82
C VAL A 133 -15.11 15.77 9.74
N ASP A 134 -15.42 16.68 10.65
CA ASP A 134 -14.84 18.03 10.70
C ASP A 134 -13.82 18.21 11.84
N GLY A 135 -13.57 17.16 12.64
CA GLY A 135 -12.68 17.16 13.80
C GLY A 135 -11.48 16.21 13.68
N GLN A 136 -11.08 15.59 14.80
CA GLN A 136 -9.96 14.63 14.86
C GLN A 136 -10.30 13.23 14.28
N GLY A 137 -11.42 13.06 13.57
CA GLY A 137 -11.89 11.72 13.21
C GLY A 137 -11.04 11.00 12.17
N GLU A 138 -10.28 11.71 11.32
CA GLU A 138 -9.26 11.08 10.47
C GLU A 138 -8.18 10.40 11.32
N VAL A 139 -7.66 11.10 12.35
CA VAL A 139 -6.65 10.57 13.26
C VAL A 139 -7.22 9.44 14.11
N ILE A 140 -8.45 9.57 14.63
CA ILE A 140 -9.10 8.53 15.43
C ILE A 140 -9.32 7.26 14.59
N LEU A 141 -9.78 7.40 13.34
CA LEU A 141 -10.03 6.27 12.45
C LEU A 141 -8.73 5.61 11.99
N ALA A 142 -7.67 6.40 11.74
CA ALA A 142 -6.33 5.88 11.46
C ALA A 142 -5.77 5.11 12.67
N MET A 143 -5.89 5.66 13.88
CA MET A 143 -5.47 4.98 15.12
C MET A 143 -6.27 3.69 15.36
N GLY A 144 -7.58 3.72 15.12
CA GLY A 144 -8.45 2.54 15.18
C GLY A 144 -8.06 1.48 14.17
N ALA A 145 -7.74 1.87 12.92
CA ALA A 145 -7.27 0.96 11.88
C ALA A 145 -5.92 0.32 12.24
N ILE A 146 -4.98 1.10 12.78
CA ILE A 146 -3.67 0.59 13.27
C ILE A 146 -3.89 -0.39 14.41
N ALA A 147 -4.71 -0.04 15.40
CA ALA A 147 -4.99 -0.90 16.56
C ALA A 147 -5.66 -2.20 16.12
N PHE A 148 -6.65 -2.11 15.24
CA PHE A 148 -7.34 -3.28 14.67
C PHE A 148 -6.39 -4.18 13.88
N TYR A 149 -5.56 -3.60 13.00
CA TYR A 149 -4.62 -4.37 12.19
C TYR A 149 -3.53 -5.03 13.04
N THR A 150 -3.02 -4.31 14.05
CA THR A 150 -2.05 -4.83 15.03
C THR A 150 -2.64 -5.97 15.85
N TRP A 151 -3.88 -5.79 16.34
CA TRP A 151 -4.60 -6.85 17.05
C TRP A 151 -4.84 -8.07 16.15
N MET A 152 -5.28 -7.87 14.91
CA MET A 152 -5.50 -8.94 13.95
C MET A 152 -4.22 -9.74 13.65
N LEU A 153 -3.09 -9.05 13.44
CA LEU A 153 -1.78 -9.69 13.23
C LEU A 153 -1.31 -10.48 14.45
N THR A 154 -1.57 -9.96 15.65
CA THR A 154 -1.19 -10.62 16.91
C THR A 154 -2.11 -11.80 17.23
N ALA A 155 -3.41 -11.70 16.89
CA ALA A 155 -4.42 -12.71 17.17
C ALA A 155 -4.49 -13.83 16.11
N ARG A 156 -4.00 -13.63 14.89
CA ARG A 156 -3.93 -14.66 13.84
C ARG A 156 -2.50 -14.89 13.38
N THR A 157 -1.91 -16.03 13.77
CA THR A 157 -0.58 -16.51 13.33
C THR A 157 -0.50 -16.92 11.86
N SER A 158 -1.63 -17.00 11.14
CA SER A 158 -1.65 -17.36 9.72
C SER A 158 -1.60 -16.09 8.86
N GLY A 159 -0.45 -15.87 8.21
CA GLY A 159 -0.20 -14.73 7.33
C GLY A 159 -1.31 -14.52 6.31
N GLY A 160 -2.07 -13.42 6.49
CA GLY A 160 -3.24 -13.03 5.71
C GLY A 160 -2.96 -12.53 4.28
N GLY A 161 -1.85 -12.96 3.67
CA GLY A 161 -1.38 -12.44 2.36
C GLY A 161 -2.39 -12.60 1.23
N ASN A 162 -3.06 -13.76 1.11
CA ASN A 162 -4.05 -13.97 0.05
C ASN A 162 -5.33 -13.13 0.26
N ALA A 163 -5.85 -13.05 1.49
CA ALA A 163 -7.06 -12.27 1.77
C ALA A 163 -6.83 -10.76 1.56
N ALA A 164 -5.67 -10.24 1.99
CA ALA A 164 -5.30 -8.85 1.75
C ALA A 164 -5.08 -8.54 0.25
N THR A 165 -4.53 -9.49 -0.51
CA THR A 165 -4.34 -9.33 -1.96
C THR A 165 -5.69 -9.31 -2.71
N ILE A 166 -6.60 -10.22 -2.38
CA ILE A 166 -7.95 -10.26 -2.95
C ILE A 166 -8.71 -8.96 -2.64
N GLY A 167 -8.63 -8.47 -1.39
CA GLY A 167 -9.24 -7.20 -1.01
C GLY A 167 -8.72 -6.02 -1.82
N LYS A 168 -7.41 -5.93 -2.06
CA LYS A 168 -6.82 -4.88 -2.91
C LYS A 168 -7.30 -4.94 -4.35
N VAL A 169 -7.31 -6.13 -4.96
CA VAL A 169 -7.78 -6.31 -6.34
C VAL A 169 -9.25 -5.88 -6.47
N PHE A 170 -10.07 -6.20 -5.48
CA PHE A 170 -11.47 -5.77 -5.44
C PHE A 170 -11.61 -4.24 -5.38
N VAL A 171 -10.85 -3.57 -4.51
CA VAL A 171 -10.86 -2.10 -4.41
C VAL A 171 -10.46 -1.45 -5.74
N PHE A 172 -9.41 -1.96 -6.40
CA PHE A 172 -9.00 -1.44 -7.71
C PHE A 172 -10.04 -1.68 -8.79
N ALA A 173 -10.66 -2.87 -8.83
CA ALA A 173 -11.74 -3.15 -9.78
C ALA A 173 -12.93 -2.20 -9.59
N LEU A 174 -13.27 -1.87 -8.34
CA LEU A 174 -14.33 -0.92 -8.02
C LEU A 174 -13.96 0.51 -8.44
N LEU A 175 -12.73 0.95 -8.17
CA LEU A 175 -12.26 2.28 -8.58
C LEU A 175 -12.20 2.43 -10.12
N ILE A 176 -11.66 1.43 -10.81
CA ILE A 176 -11.56 1.43 -12.28
C ILE A 176 -12.96 1.36 -12.90
N GLY A 177 -13.84 0.50 -12.35
CA GLY A 177 -15.22 0.39 -12.81
C GLY A 177 -16.02 1.67 -12.59
N GLY A 178 -15.86 2.31 -11.43
CA GLY A 178 -16.49 3.60 -11.13
C GLY A 178 -15.98 4.72 -12.04
N ALA A 179 -14.67 4.78 -12.30
CA ALA A 179 -14.09 5.73 -13.23
C ALA A 179 -14.56 5.50 -14.68
N ALA A 180 -14.62 4.25 -15.13
CA ALA A 180 -15.12 3.89 -16.45
C ALA A 180 -16.61 4.21 -16.60
N TRP A 181 -17.42 3.95 -15.57
CA TRP A 181 -18.83 4.36 -15.55
C TRP A 181 -18.95 5.87 -15.64
N ALA A 182 -18.26 6.62 -14.78
CA ALA A 182 -18.31 8.09 -14.80
C ALA A 182 -17.89 8.67 -16.16
N TRP A 183 -16.92 8.03 -16.82
CA TRP A 183 -16.47 8.40 -18.16
C TRP A 183 -17.50 8.06 -19.25
N LEU A 184 -18.15 6.90 -19.18
CA LEU A 184 -19.19 6.47 -20.13
C LEU A 184 -20.54 7.16 -19.90
N ALA A 185 -20.83 7.59 -18.66
CA ALA A 185 -21.99 8.38 -18.29
C ALA A 185 -21.78 9.89 -18.57
N GLY A 186 -20.56 10.28 -18.96
CA GLY A 186 -20.21 11.64 -19.36
C GLY A 186 -20.43 11.88 -20.85
N ASP A 187 -21.70 11.97 -21.29
CA ASP A 187 -22.06 12.92 -22.33
C ASP A 187 -23.49 13.47 -22.10
N SER A 188 -23.63 14.77 -22.36
CA SER A 188 -24.80 15.67 -22.23
C SER A 188 -25.20 16.17 -20.82
N GLY A 189 -24.62 17.29 -20.39
CA GLY A 189 -25.25 18.15 -19.36
C GLY A 189 -24.33 19.14 -18.65
N GLU A 190 -24.17 20.34 -19.22
CA GLU A 190 -23.81 21.60 -18.54
C GLU A 190 -22.37 21.74 -17.98
N ILE A 191 -21.43 22.02 -18.89
CA ILE A 191 -20.38 23.02 -18.63
C ILE A 191 -20.86 24.32 -19.28
N THR A 192 -21.66 25.12 -18.58
CA THR A 192 -21.88 26.54 -18.93
C THR A 192 -22.22 27.33 -17.66
N GLN A 193 -21.38 28.34 -17.42
CA GLN A 193 -21.41 29.43 -16.43
C GLN A 193 -20.76 29.12 -15.07
#